data_AF-A0A7S3HSL5-F1
#
_entry.id   AF-A0A7S3HSL5-F1
#
_cell.length_a   1.000
_cell.length_b   1.000
_cell.length_c   1.000
_cell.angle_alpha   90.00
_cell.angle_beta   90.00
_cell.angle_gamma   90.00
#
_symmetry.space_group_name_H-M   'P 1'
#
loop_
_entity.id
_entity.type
_entity.pdbx_description
1 polymer ?
#
loop_
_entity_poly.entity_id
_entity_poly.type
_entity_poly.pdbx_seq_one_letter_code
_entity_poly.pdbx_strand_id
1 'polypeptide(L)'
;DASAGGAPCLNPFMVSDQCCAMVRDGILTESTDRKHCVVREAKKNELISDFLVESKPTKKLLTDFFIVRVNDTAPKKHQRMFIHAKFPRENRPTQPQRGRDDLKKYFRNVPSNEPSWSRYADFHLLLYIAQEMDES
;
A
#
# COMPACT_ATOMS: atom_id res chain seq x y z
N ASP A 1 7.00 -0.05 17.47
CA ASP A 1 6.98 0.79 18.68
C ASP A 1 7.28 -0.10 19.88
N ALA A 2 8.35 0.17 20.64
CA ALA A 2 8.74 -0.67 21.78
C ALA A 2 7.70 -0.61 22.92
N SER A 3 6.82 0.40 22.88
CA SER A 3 5.69 0.58 23.79
C SER A 3 4.59 -0.49 23.63
N ALA A 4 4.54 -1.22 22.50
CA ALA A 4 3.49 -2.19 22.19
C ALA A 4 3.80 -3.63 22.64
N GLY A 5 4.88 -3.86 23.39
CA GLY A 5 5.19 -5.19 23.96
C GLY A 5 5.36 -6.32 22.94
N GLY A 6 5.74 -5.99 21.69
CA GLY A 6 5.90 -6.95 20.60
C GLY A 6 4.60 -7.36 19.90
N ALA A 7 3.44 -6.81 20.30
CA ALA A 7 2.19 -7.03 19.60
C ALA A 7 2.21 -6.39 18.19
N PRO A 8 1.51 -6.97 17.20
CA PRO A 8 1.32 -6.35 15.90
C PRO A 8 0.68 -4.97 16.05
N CYS A 9 1.31 -3.94 15.48
CA CYS A 9 0.80 -2.57 15.48
C CYS A 9 0.85 -1.96 14.08
N LEU A 10 -0.15 -1.15 13.75
CA LEU A 10 -0.17 -0.35 12.54
C LEU A 10 0.58 0.96 12.78
N ASN A 11 1.50 1.29 11.88
CA ASN A 11 2.19 2.57 11.86
C ASN A 11 2.10 3.12 10.44
N PRO A 12 1.04 3.88 10.09
CA PRO A 12 0.90 4.40 8.75
C PRO A 12 1.74 5.67 8.57
N PHE A 13 2.36 5.75 7.40
CA PHE A 13 3.19 6.87 7.01
C PHE A 13 2.85 7.28 5.58
N MET A 14 3.11 8.55 5.27
CA MET A 14 3.12 9.08 3.91
C MET A 14 4.49 9.68 3.63
N VAL A 15 4.82 9.77 2.35
CA VAL A 15 5.99 10.48 1.86
C VAL A 15 5.58 11.91 1.54
N SER A 16 6.42 12.89 1.87
CA SER A 16 6.15 14.30 1.59
C SER A 16 6.12 14.57 0.08
N ASP A 17 5.33 15.56 -0.33
CA ASP A 17 5.22 15.98 -1.73
C ASP A 17 6.58 16.37 -2.33
N GLN A 18 7.46 16.96 -1.52
CA GLN A 18 8.83 17.29 -1.91
C GLN A 18 9.61 16.03 -2.32
N CYS A 19 9.56 14.98 -1.51
CA CYS A 19 10.26 13.74 -1.82
C CYS A 19 9.66 13.06 -3.06
N CYS A 20 8.33 13.03 -3.18
CA CYS A 20 7.65 12.53 -4.37
C CYS A 20 8.11 13.27 -5.64
N ALA A 21 8.20 14.60 -5.60
CA ALA A 21 8.70 15.40 -6.72
C ALA A 21 10.17 15.09 -7.04
N MET A 22 11.03 15.03 -6.02
CA MET A 22 12.45 14.74 -6.21
C MET A 22 12.71 13.33 -6.76
N VAL A 23 11.90 12.33 -6.38
CA VAL A 23 11.97 10.97 -6.95
C VAL A 23 11.47 10.97 -8.39
N ARG A 24 10.31 11.59 -8.66
CA ARG A 24 9.74 11.71 -10.01
C ARG A 24 10.72 12.37 -10.99
N ASP A 25 11.40 13.42 -10.54
CA ASP A 25 12.33 14.20 -11.35
C ASP A 25 13.75 13.57 -11.37
N GLY A 26 13.91 12.40 -10.76
CA GLY A 26 15.15 11.63 -10.72
C GLY A 26 16.29 12.34 -9.98
N ILE A 27 15.97 13.25 -9.06
CA ILE A 27 16.95 13.99 -8.24
C ILE A 27 17.53 13.08 -7.14
N LEU A 28 16.69 12.25 -6.52
CA LEU A 28 17.12 11.26 -5.54
C LEU A 28 17.49 9.94 -6.22
N THR A 29 18.61 9.36 -5.81
CA THR A 29 19.08 8.04 -6.24
C THR A 29 19.09 7.05 -5.09
N GLU A 30 19.13 5.76 -5.46
CA GLU A 30 19.27 4.68 -4.49
C GLU A 30 20.54 4.83 -3.66
N SER A 31 20.43 4.46 -2.39
CA SER A 31 21.49 4.46 -1.40
C SER A 31 21.59 3.08 -0.77
N THR A 32 22.80 2.61 -0.53
CA THR A 32 23.02 1.37 0.26
C THR A 32 22.73 1.59 1.74
N ASP A 33 22.78 2.84 2.21
CA ASP A 33 22.36 3.23 3.55
C ASP A 33 20.87 3.55 3.58
N ARG A 34 20.12 2.74 4.32
CA ARG A 34 18.66 2.86 4.47
C ARG A 34 18.21 4.14 5.18
N LYS A 35 19.11 4.86 5.85
CA LYS A 35 18.79 6.10 6.58
C LYS A 35 18.95 7.36 5.74
N HIS A 36 19.50 7.24 4.53
CA HIS A 36 19.79 8.39 3.70
C HIS A 36 19.34 8.20 2.26
N CYS A 37 18.77 9.24 1.68
CA CYS A 37 18.65 9.40 0.23
C CYS A 37 19.88 10.19 -0.28
N VAL A 38 20.30 9.91 -1.51
CA VAL A 38 21.42 10.62 -2.13
C VAL A 38 20.90 11.48 -3.28
N VAL A 39 21.25 12.77 -3.27
CA VAL A 39 21.05 13.68 -4.40
C VAL A 39 22.12 13.39 -5.44
N ARG A 40 21.70 13.15 -6.69
CA ARG A 40 22.65 12.87 -7.77
C ARG A 40 23.48 14.08 -8.16
N GLU A 41 24.49 13.81 -8.96
CA GLU A 41 25.22 14.86 -9.69
C GLU A 41 24.36 15.48 -10.80
N ALA A 42 24.58 16.78 -11.03
CA ALA A 42 24.01 17.48 -12.17
C ALA A 42 24.65 16.98 -13.47
N LYS A 43 23.84 16.79 -14.51
CA LYS A 43 24.32 16.47 -15.86
C LYS A 43 24.86 17.74 -16.54
N LYS A 44 25.53 17.57 -17.67
CA LYS A 44 25.97 18.70 -18.50
C LYS A 44 24.75 19.55 -18.90
N ASN A 45 24.83 20.86 -18.71
CA ASN A 45 23.77 21.84 -18.96
C ASN A 45 22.51 21.66 -18.07
N GLU A 46 22.67 21.05 -16.90
CA GLU A 46 21.63 20.94 -15.89
C GLU A 46 22.05 21.66 -14.61
N LEU A 47 21.08 22.23 -13.90
CA LEU A 47 21.29 22.81 -12.59
C LEU A 47 20.50 22.03 -11.55
N ILE A 48 21.19 21.55 -10.51
CA ILE A 48 20.58 21.01 -9.29
C ILE A 48 20.95 21.96 -8.16
N SER A 49 19.95 22.42 -7.41
CA SER A 49 20.15 23.30 -6.27
C SER A 49 20.97 22.61 -5.17
N ASP A 50 21.73 23.40 -4.42
CA ASP A 50 22.41 22.91 -3.22
C ASP A 50 21.38 22.57 -2.12
N PHE A 51 21.66 21.48 -1.42
CA PHE A 51 20.91 21.07 -0.24
C PHE A 51 21.75 21.35 1.00
N LEU A 52 21.15 22.00 1.99
CA LEU A 52 21.81 22.39 3.23
C LEU A 52 21.19 21.62 4.40
N VAL A 53 22.03 21.00 5.22
CA VAL A 53 21.66 20.45 6.52
C VAL A 53 22.54 21.12 7.56
N GLU A 54 21.94 21.77 8.56
CA GLU A 54 22.67 22.56 9.56
C GLU A 54 23.64 23.58 8.93
N SER A 55 23.17 24.26 7.88
CA SER A 55 23.93 25.24 7.09
C SER A 55 25.16 24.67 6.35
N LYS A 56 25.29 23.35 6.25
CA LYS A 56 26.38 22.68 5.52
C LYS A 56 25.85 22.05 4.23
N PRO A 57 26.49 22.29 3.07
CA PRO A 57 26.18 21.60 1.83
C PRO A 57 26.30 20.08 2.00
N THR A 58 25.27 19.37 1.58
CA THR A 58 25.26 17.91 1.61
C THR A 58 24.46 17.36 0.43
N LYS A 59 24.84 16.18 -0.04
CA LYS A 59 24.04 15.38 -0.97
C LYS A 59 23.37 14.19 -0.30
N LYS A 60 23.61 14.01 1.01
CA LYS A 60 23.01 12.95 1.81
C LYS A 60 21.93 13.57 2.68
N LEU A 61 20.69 13.16 2.44
CA LEU A 61 19.50 13.65 3.12
C LEU A 61 18.92 12.52 3.97
N LEU A 62 18.58 12.78 5.22
CA LEU A 62 17.94 11.78 6.08
C LEU A 62 16.59 11.39 5.51
N THR A 63 16.31 10.09 5.41
CA THR A 63 15.01 9.59 4.92
C THR A 63 13.85 10.08 5.76
N ASP A 64 14.04 10.12 7.09
CA ASP A 64 13.02 10.50 8.07
C ASP A 64 12.53 11.94 7.89
N PHE A 65 13.34 12.81 7.27
CA PHE A 65 12.93 14.18 6.94
C PHE A 65 11.74 14.23 5.98
N PHE A 66 11.60 13.21 5.13
CA PHE A 66 10.54 13.13 4.12
C PHE A 66 9.33 12.33 4.57
N ILE A 67 9.33 11.79 5.78
CA ILE A 67 8.28 10.90 6.26
C ILE A 67 7.29 11.68 7.14
N VAL A 68 6.01 11.59 6.78
CA VAL A 68 4.90 12.16 7.54
C VAL A 68 4.15 11.02 8.24
N ARG A 69 3.93 11.16 9.55
CA ARG A 69 3.09 10.22 10.31
C ARG A 69 1.62 10.48 10.03
N VAL A 70 0.89 9.42 9.74
CA VAL A 70 -0.57 9.47 9.59
C VAL A 70 -1.20 8.90 10.85
N ASN A 71 -2.32 9.48 11.27
CA ASN A 71 -3.09 8.92 12.37
C ASN A 71 -3.91 7.74 11.87
N ASP A 72 -3.73 6.57 12.49
CA ASP A 72 -4.61 5.43 12.28
C ASP A 72 -5.81 5.53 13.23
N THR A 73 -7.02 5.37 12.70
CA THR A 73 -8.23 5.28 13.52
C THR A 73 -9.22 4.32 12.90
N ALA A 74 -9.98 3.63 13.74
CA ALA A 74 -11.12 2.83 13.32
C ALA A 74 -12.43 3.55 13.70
N PRO A 75 -13.46 3.51 12.83
CA PRO A 75 -14.75 4.10 13.15
C PRO A 75 -15.40 3.37 14.33
N LYS A 76 -16.03 4.13 15.25
CA LYS A 76 -16.69 3.57 16.45
C LYS A 76 -17.80 2.56 16.12
N LYS A 77 -18.50 2.77 15.01
CA LYS A 77 -19.49 1.83 14.46
C LYS A 77 -18.91 1.25 13.18
N HIS A 78 -18.91 -0.08 13.06
CA HIS A 78 -18.46 -0.75 11.85
C HIS A 78 -19.37 -0.42 10.68
N GLN A 79 -18.87 0.39 9.75
CA GLN A 79 -19.47 0.61 8.43
C GLN A 79 -18.57 -0.08 7.41
N ARG A 80 -19.02 -1.22 6.89
CA ARG A 80 -18.24 -2.04 5.96
C ARG A 80 -19.00 -2.17 4.65
N MET A 81 -18.36 -1.80 3.55
CA MET A 81 -18.87 -2.04 2.20
C MET A 81 -18.76 -3.53 1.85
N PHE A 82 -17.61 -4.14 2.14
CA PHE A 82 -17.39 -5.58 2.01
C PHE A 82 -17.64 -6.27 3.35
N ILE A 83 -18.70 -7.07 3.43
CA ILE A 83 -19.10 -7.78 4.64
C ILE A 83 -18.49 -9.19 4.73
N HIS A 84 -17.94 -9.68 3.61
CA HIS A 84 -17.29 -10.97 3.50
C HIS A 84 -15.81 -10.80 3.10
N ALA A 85 -15.00 -11.77 3.53
CA ALA A 85 -13.59 -11.91 3.18
C ALA A 85 -13.24 -13.41 3.12
N LYS A 86 -14.12 -14.18 2.46
CA LYS A 86 -14.09 -15.65 2.42
C LYS A 86 -13.61 -16.17 1.07
N PHE A 87 -13.71 -15.36 0.00
CA PHE A 87 -13.19 -15.77 -1.31
C PHE A 87 -11.64 -15.75 -1.28
N PRO A 88 -10.96 -16.71 -1.94
CA PRO A 88 -9.50 -16.71 -2.00
C PRO A 88 -8.98 -15.41 -2.62
N ARG A 89 -7.93 -14.84 -2.04
CA ARG A 89 -7.34 -13.58 -2.52
C ARG A 89 -6.41 -13.86 -3.70
N GLU A 90 -6.41 -12.95 -4.66
CA GLU A 90 -5.44 -12.95 -5.76
C GLU A 90 -3.98 -12.88 -5.24
N ASN A 91 -3.03 -13.28 -6.09
CA ASN A 91 -1.59 -13.18 -5.81
C ASN A 91 -1.14 -13.86 -4.49
N ARG A 92 -1.82 -14.94 -4.08
CA ARG A 92 -1.44 -15.80 -2.96
C ARG A 92 -0.98 -17.19 -3.44
N PRO A 93 0.33 -17.43 -3.60
CA PRO A 93 0.84 -18.71 -4.12
C PRO A 93 0.42 -19.93 -3.29
N THR A 94 0.26 -19.77 -1.98
CA THR A 94 -0.13 -20.86 -1.06
C THR A 94 -1.63 -21.16 -1.06
N GLN A 95 -2.46 -20.25 -1.58
CA GLN A 95 -3.92 -20.37 -1.65
C GLN A 95 -4.43 -19.74 -2.96
N PRO A 96 -4.09 -20.32 -4.14
CA PRO A 96 -4.50 -19.77 -5.42
C PRO A 96 -6.01 -19.91 -5.62
N GLN A 97 -6.59 -19.00 -6.40
CA GLN A 97 -7.96 -19.11 -6.88
C GLN A 97 -8.06 -20.25 -7.91
N ARG A 98 -8.97 -21.19 -7.68
CA ARG A 98 -9.20 -22.42 -8.47
C ARG A 98 -10.47 -22.31 -9.33
N GLY A 99 -10.89 -21.09 -9.64
CA GLY A 99 -12.06 -20.79 -10.45
C GLY A 99 -13.37 -21.32 -9.86
N ARG A 100 -14.10 -22.12 -10.65
CA ARG A 100 -15.47 -22.57 -10.33
C ARG A 100 -15.63 -23.30 -9.00
N ASP A 101 -14.60 -24.02 -8.54
CA ASP A 101 -14.67 -24.74 -7.27
C ASP A 101 -14.69 -23.79 -6.08
N ASP A 102 -13.97 -22.68 -6.15
CA ASP A 102 -13.97 -21.66 -5.11
C ASP A 102 -15.26 -20.85 -5.10
N LEU A 103 -15.89 -20.60 -6.25
CA LEU A 103 -17.23 -20.02 -6.31
C LEU A 103 -18.24 -20.90 -5.58
N LYS A 104 -18.27 -22.21 -5.89
CA LYS A 104 -19.16 -23.17 -5.24
C LYS A 104 -18.93 -23.20 -3.73
N LYS A 105 -17.66 -23.26 -3.31
CA LYS A 105 -17.28 -23.27 -1.90
C LYS A 105 -17.70 -21.97 -1.19
N TYR A 106 -17.49 -20.83 -1.82
CA TYR A 106 -17.88 -19.53 -1.28
C TYR A 106 -19.39 -19.42 -1.09
N PHE A 107 -20.19 -19.66 -2.14
CA PHE A 107 -21.65 -19.51 -2.07
C PHE A 107 -22.32 -20.55 -1.18
N ARG A 108 -21.68 -21.71 -0.92
CA ARG A 108 -22.13 -22.67 0.10
C ARG A 108 -21.94 -22.14 1.53
N ASN A 109 -20.92 -21.32 1.76
CA ASN A 109 -20.54 -20.81 3.09
C ASN A 109 -21.09 -19.41 3.39
N VAL A 110 -21.74 -18.78 2.41
CA VAL A 110 -22.43 -17.50 2.57
C VAL A 110 -23.92 -17.78 2.78
N PRO A 111 -24.54 -17.25 3.85
CA PRO A 111 -25.94 -17.52 4.14
C PRO A 111 -26.86 -17.11 2.97
N SER A 112 -27.76 -18.02 2.58
CA SER A 112 -28.69 -17.78 1.47
C SER A 112 -29.91 -16.94 1.88
N ASN A 113 -30.10 -16.70 3.18
CA ASN A 113 -31.18 -15.89 3.73
C ASN A 113 -30.84 -14.39 3.79
N GLU A 114 -29.63 -14.00 3.40
CA GLU A 114 -29.24 -12.60 3.30
C GLU A 114 -29.66 -11.99 1.94
N PRO A 115 -29.85 -10.65 1.87
CA PRO A 115 -30.12 -9.96 0.61
C PRO A 115 -29.08 -10.29 -0.47
N SER A 116 -29.51 -10.43 -1.73
CA SER A 116 -28.63 -10.86 -2.83
C SER A 116 -27.32 -10.07 -2.90
N TRP A 117 -27.37 -8.74 -2.75
CA TRP A 117 -26.19 -7.87 -2.83
C TRP A 117 -25.12 -8.23 -1.78
N SER A 118 -25.53 -8.66 -0.58
CA SER A 118 -24.61 -8.94 0.53
C SER A 118 -23.77 -10.17 0.22
N ARG A 119 -24.36 -11.13 -0.49
CA ARG A 119 -23.69 -12.36 -0.91
C ARG A 119 -22.53 -12.10 -1.87
N TYR A 120 -22.56 -10.99 -2.61
CA TYR A 120 -21.48 -10.57 -3.51
C TYR A 120 -20.53 -9.54 -2.87
N ALA A 121 -20.74 -9.13 -1.61
CA ALA A 121 -19.95 -8.11 -0.94
C ALA A 121 -18.62 -8.67 -0.37
N ASP A 122 -17.83 -9.30 -1.24
CA ASP A 122 -16.44 -9.72 -1.05
C ASP A 122 -15.60 -9.13 -2.19
N PHE A 123 -14.57 -8.35 -1.86
CA PHE A 123 -13.78 -7.61 -2.85
C PHE A 123 -13.10 -8.54 -3.87
N HIS A 124 -12.50 -9.65 -3.42
CA HIS A 124 -11.76 -10.54 -4.32
C HIS A 124 -12.67 -11.42 -5.17
N LEU A 125 -13.90 -11.70 -4.71
CA LEU A 125 -14.92 -12.31 -5.55
C LEU A 125 -15.30 -11.40 -6.72
N LEU A 126 -15.50 -10.10 -6.45
CA LEU A 126 -15.88 -9.14 -7.49
C LEU A 126 -14.77 -8.95 -8.53
N LEU A 127 -13.51 -8.89 -8.10
CA LEU A 127 -12.37 -8.86 -9.03
C LEU A 127 -12.33 -10.10 -9.92
N TYR A 128 -12.52 -11.28 -9.32
CA TYR A 128 -12.54 -12.53 -10.07
C TYR A 128 -13.67 -12.58 -11.11
N ILE A 129 -14.90 -12.18 -10.74
CA ILE A 129 -16.04 -12.13 -11.66
C ILE A 129 -15.78 -11.12 -12.79
N ALA A 130 -15.26 -9.93 -12.46
CA ALA A 130 -14.94 -8.92 -13.47
C ALA A 130 -13.92 -9.43 -14.48
N GLN A 131 -12.86 -10.11 -14.03
CA GLN A 131 -11.87 -10.70 -14.91
C GLN A 131 -12.48 -11.77 -15.83
N GLU A 132 -13.31 -12.67 -15.31
CA GLU A 132 -13.95 -13.72 -16.12
C GLU A 132 -14.96 -13.15 -17.14
N MET A 133 -15.53 -11.97 -16.86
CA MET A 133 -16.41 -11.26 -17.80
C MET A 133 -15.64 -10.51 -18.89
N ASP A 134 -14.47 -9.96 -18.59
CA ASP A 134 -13.63 -9.27 -19.57
C ASP A 134 -12.92 -10.25 -20.52
N GLU A 135 -12.69 -11.49 -20.08
CA GLU A 135 -12.07 -12.56 -20.88
C GLU A 135 -13.08 -13.36 -21.73
N SER A 136 -14.39 -13.09 -21.60
CA SER A 136 -15.49 -13.76 -22.33
C SER A 136 -16.00 -12.98 -23.53
#